data_AF-A0A090QBD6-F1
#
_entry.id   AF-A0A090QBD6-F1
#
_cell.length_a   1.000
_cell.length_b   1.000
_cell.length_c   1.000
_cell.angle_alpha   90.00
_cell.angle_beta   90.00
_cell.angle_gamma   90.00
#
_symmetry.space_group_name_H-M   'P 1'
#
loop_
_entity.id
_entity.type
_entity.pdbx_description
1 polymer ?
#
loop_
_entity_poly.entity_id
_entity_poly.type
_entity_poly.pdbx_seq_one_letter_code
_entity_poly.pdbx_strand_id
1 'polypeptide(L)'
;MNFFNPDGALISVYDVEEKANLMNISLRSGCFCNPGIDELNNHITNDGIENEFYTSDNSNRKDLVRKLKNMRGATRVSVGIATTQKDLDHYVEFVKFVRAEFS
;
A
#
# COMPACT_ATOMS: atom_id res chain seq x y z
N MET A 1 -4.55 -8.41 1.99
CA MET A 1 -5.86 -7.83 1.66
C MET A 1 -5.63 -6.59 0.82
N ASN A 2 -6.52 -6.39 -0.15
CA ASN A 2 -6.48 -5.26 -1.09
C ASN A 2 -7.77 -4.47 -0.93
N PHE A 3 -7.69 -3.16 -1.09
CA PHE A 3 -8.83 -2.26 -1.03
C PHE A 3 -9.15 -1.78 -2.45
N PHE A 4 -10.43 -1.75 -2.77
CA PHE A 4 -10.91 -1.30 -4.07
C PHE A 4 -11.90 -0.17 -3.87
N ASN A 5 -11.85 0.82 -4.75
CA ASN A 5 -12.85 1.87 -4.79
C ASN A 5 -14.18 1.33 -5.37
N PRO A 6 -15.27 2.11 -5.34
CA PRO A 6 -16.56 1.67 -5.89
C PRO A 6 -16.53 1.28 -7.38
N ASP A 7 -15.64 1.88 -8.16
CA ASP A 7 -15.43 1.54 -9.58
C ASP A 7 -14.61 0.25 -9.79
N GLY A 8 -14.13 -0.38 -8.71
CA GLY A 8 -13.31 -1.59 -8.77
C GLY A 8 -11.82 -1.35 -9.03
N ALA A 9 -11.36 -0.09 -9.03
CA ALA A 9 -9.95 0.26 -9.12
C ALA A 9 -9.23 -0.02 -7.79
N LEU A 10 -8.00 -0.55 -7.88
CA LEU A 10 -7.17 -0.85 -6.73
C LEU A 10 -6.71 0.45 -6.05
N ILE A 11 -6.94 0.56 -4.74
CA ILE A 11 -6.43 1.64 -3.89
C ILE A 11 -5.00 1.30 -3.46
N SER A 12 -4.11 2.28 -3.52
CA SER A 12 -2.70 2.11 -3.12
C SER A 12 -2.58 1.61 -1.69
N VAL A 13 -1.66 0.67 -1.43
CA VAL A 13 -1.32 0.28 -0.05
C VAL A 13 -0.77 1.43 0.77
N TYR A 14 -0.16 2.44 0.13
CA TYR A 14 0.35 3.64 0.81
C TYR A 14 -0.77 4.59 1.22
N ASP A 15 -1.80 4.73 0.38
CA ASP A 15 -2.98 5.53 0.69
C ASP A 15 -3.77 4.87 1.84
N VAL A 16 -3.93 3.55 1.79
CA VAL A 16 -4.56 2.79 2.88
C VAL A 16 -3.77 2.92 4.19
N GLU A 17 -2.44 2.87 4.15
CA GLU A 17 -1.57 3.10 5.31
C GLU A 17 -1.73 4.52 5.88
N GLU A 18 -1.79 5.54 5.03
CA GLU A 18 -2.00 6.93 5.46
C GLU A 18 -3.35 7.09 6.17
N LYS A 19 -4.43 6.55 5.60
CA LYS A 19 -5.77 6.58 6.22
C LYS A 19 -5.81 5.79 7.53
N ALA A 20 -5.08 4.68 7.62
CA ALA A 20 -5.00 3.89 8.86
C ALA A 20 -4.32 4.69 9.98
N ASN A 21 -3.25 5.42 9.64
CA ASN A 21 -2.57 6.30 10.58
C ASN A 21 -3.49 7.41 11.12
N LEU A 22 -4.33 8.00 10.27
CA LEU A 22 -5.33 9.01 10.71
C LEU A 22 -6.33 8.46 11.73
N MET A 23 -6.63 7.16 11.68
CA MET A 23 -7.55 6.48 12.60
C MET A 23 -6.84 5.74 13.74
N ASN A 24 -5.52 5.95 13.92
CA ASN A 24 -4.70 5.25 14.91
C ASN A 24 -4.73 3.71 14.78
N ILE A 25 -4.81 3.20 13.56
CA ILE A 25 -4.78 1.76 13.27
C ILE A 25 -3.39 1.38 12.77
N SER A 26 -2.74 0.46 13.48
CA SER A 26 -1.49 -0.15 13.01
C SER A 26 -1.80 -1.33 12.11
N LEU A 27 -1.45 -1.21 10.83
CA LEU A 27 -1.47 -2.31 9.86
C LEU A 27 -0.08 -2.49 9.24
N ARG A 28 0.14 -3.65 8.60
CA ARG A 28 1.34 -3.88 7.81
C ARG A 28 1.01 -3.68 6.35
N SER A 29 1.65 -2.70 5.72
CA SER A 29 1.67 -2.53 4.27
C SER A 29 3.01 -3.07 3.74
N GLY A 30 3.01 -3.58 2.50
CA GLY A 30 4.26 -4.06 1.92
C GLY A 30 4.13 -4.42 0.46
N CYS A 31 5.15 -4.03 -0.29
CA CYS A 31 5.42 -4.41 -1.65
C CYS A 31 6.94 -4.53 -1.80
N PHE A 32 7.43 -5.47 -2.61
CA PHE A 32 8.85 -5.80 -2.76
C PHE A 32 9.46 -6.51 -1.55
N CYS A 33 8.95 -7.70 -1.22
CA CYS A 33 9.61 -8.59 -0.27
C CYS A 33 10.82 -9.33 -0.88
N ASN A 34 10.90 -9.41 -2.22
CA ASN A 34 11.94 -10.14 -2.95
C ASN A 34 12.48 -9.31 -4.13
N PRO A 35 13.52 -8.48 -3.93
CA PRO A 35 14.17 -7.76 -5.01
C PRO A 35 14.78 -8.74 -6.05
N GLY A 36 14.75 -8.37 -7.32
CA GLY A 36 15.10 -9.16 -8.48
C GLY A 36 13.92 -9.95 -9.10
N ILE A 37 13.17 -10.71 -8.28
CA ILE A 37 12.05 -11.52 -8.76
C ILE A 37 10.83 -10.66 -9.09
N ASP A 38 10.55 -9.64 -8.28
CA ASP A 38 9.38 -8.79 -8.50
C ASP A 38 9.55 -7.89 -9.74
N GLU A 39 10.77 -7.50 -10.05
CA GLU A 39 11.17 -6.75 -11.24
C GLU A 39 10.99 -7.62 -12.49
N LEU A 40 11.45 -8.88 -12.44
CA LEU A 40 11.33 -9.84 -13.53
C LEU A 40 9.86 -10.21 -13.83
N ASN A 41 9.08 -10.51 -12.79
CA ASN A 41 7.67 -10.89 -12.94
C ASN A 41 6.79 -9.80 -13.50
N ASN A 42 7.25 -8.55 -13.48
CA ASN A 42 6.46 -7.41 -13.87
C ASN A 42 7.20 -6.50 -14.87
N HIS A 43 8.17 -7.06 -15.58
CA HIS A 43 8.85 -6.42 -16.71
C HIS A 43 9.46 -5.05 -16.40
N ILE A 44 9.94 -4.86 -15.17
CA ILE A 44 10.73 -3.67 -14.83
C ILE A 44 12.15 -3.90 -15.37
N THR A 45 12.60 -3.03 -16.27
CA THR A 45 13.96 -3.09 -16.83
C THR A 45 14.95 -2.36 -15.94
N ASN A 46 16.21 -2.81 -15.95
CA ASN A 46 17.29 -2.13 -15.23
C ASN A 46 17.40 -0.66 -15.66
N ASP A 47 17.31 -0.38 -16.96
CA ASP A 47 17.33 1.00 -17.49
C ASP A 47 16.21 1.86 -16.93
N GLY A 48 15.02 1.29 -16.67
CA GLY A 48 13.89 2.00 -16.09
C GLY A 48 14.11 2.33 -14.61
N ILE A 49 14.76 1.44 -13.87
CA ILE A 49 15.11 1.66 -12.46
C ILE A 49 16.25 2.68 -12.35
N GLU A 50 17.32 2.50 -13.12
CA GLU A 50 18.48 3.41 -13.12
C GLU A 50 18.08 4.83 -13.49
N ASN A 51 17.31 5.01 -14.57
CA ASN A 51 16.85 6.34 -14.97
C ASN A 51 16.05 7.02 -13.86
N GLU A 52 15.13 6.32 -13.19
CA GLU A 52 14.34 6.92 -12.11
C GLU A 52 15.18 7.17 -10.85
N PHE A 53 16.14 6.29 -10.53
CA PHE A 53 17.00 6.42 -9.36
C PHE A 53 17.99 7.60 -9.49
N TYR A 54 18.57 7.78 -10.68
CA TYR A 54 19.57 8.83 -10.94
C TYR A 54 18.97 10.20 -11.29
N THR A 55 17.70 10.27 -11.69
CA THR A 55 17.04 11.56 -12.01
C THR A 55 16.24 12.14 -10.85
N SER A 56 15.99 11.38 -9.78
CA SER A 56 15.30 11.90 -8.60
C SER A 56 16.26 12.46 -7.55
N ASP A 57 16.40 13.78 -7.50
CA ASP A 57 17.21 14.53 -6.51
C ASP A 57 16.76 14.32 -5.03
N ASN A 58 15.64 13.63 -4.79
CA ASN A 58 15.11 13.36 -3.45
C ASN A 58 14.27 12.08 -3.43
N SER A 59 14.89 10.94 -3.73
CA SER A 59 14.20 9.67 -4.00
C SER A 59 13.61 9.01 -2.74
N ASN A 60 12.51 9.53 -2.19
CA ASN A 60 11.73 8.72 -1.25
C ASN A 60 11.19 7.50 -2.01
N ARG A 61 11.37 6.30 -1.45
CA ARG A 61 10.86 5.03 -1.98
C ARG A 61 9.41 5.11 -2.45
N LYS A 62 8.56 5.91 -1.79
CA LYS A 62 7.16 6.13 -2.18
C LYS A 62 7.04 6.77 -3.57
N ASP A 63 7.88 7.75 -3.88
CA ASP A 63 7.86 8.45 -5.17
C ASP A 63 8.38 7.55 -6.30
N LEU A 64 9.42 6.77 -6.05
CA LEU A 64 9.92 5.79 -7.01
C LEU A 64 8.83 4.76 -7.38
N VAL A 65 8.14 4.18 -6.39
CA VAL A 65 7.06 3.22 -6.64
C VAL A 65 5.88 3.85 -7.38
N ARG A 66 5.57 5.12 -7.09
CA ARG A 66 4.52 5.88 -7.79
C ARG A 66 4.90 6.17 -9.25
N LYS A 67 6.14 6.58 -9.49
CA LYS A 67 6.66 6.90 -10.83
C LYS A 67 6.79 5.67 -11.72
N LEU A 68 7.20 4.54 -11.15
CA LEU A 68 7.22 3.25 -11.84
C LEU A 68 5.81 2.72 -12.19
N LYS A 69 4.74 3.43 -11.79
CA LYS A 69 3.32 3.09 -11.99
C LYS A 69 2.95 1.65 -11.63
N ASN A 70 3.78 1.03 -10.82
CA ASN A 70 3.69 -0.36 -10.40
C ASN A 70 3.21 -0.37 -8.96
N MET A 71 2.00 0.14 -8.75
CA MET A 71 1.33 0.11 -7.47
C MET A 71 1.00 -1.35 -7.15
N ARG A 72 1.77 -1.89 -6.21
CA ARG A 72 1.76 -3.29 -5.86
C ARG A 72 1.75 -3.42 -4.35
N GLY A 73 1.52 -4.63 -3.89
CA GLY A 73 1.51 -4.98 -2.49
C GLY A 73 0.12 -5.21 -1.94
N ALA A 74 0.11 -5.64 -0.70
CA ALA A 74 -1.11 -5.88 0.04
C ALA A 74 -0.95 -5.34 1.46
N THR A 75 -2.08 -5.02 2.07
CA THR A 75 -2.11 -4.78 3.51
C THR A 75 -2.40 -6.08 4.27
N ARG A 76 -1.97 -6.14 5.51
CA ARG A 76 -2.29 -7.21 6.45
C ARG A 76 -2.62 -6.61 7.80
N VAL A 77 -3.74 -7.07 8.36
CA VAL A 77 -4.10 -6.81 9.75
C VAL A 77 -3.85 -8.09 10.56
N SER A 78 -3.22 -7.93 11.71
CA SER A 78 -2.92 -9.02 12.64
C SER A 78 -3.85 -8.90 13.84
N VAL A 79 -4.68 -9.92 14.05
CA VAL A 79 -5.54 -10.06 15.23
C VAL A 79 -4.95 -11.13 16.15
N GLY A 80 -5.15 -11.00 17.45
CA GLY A 80 -4.62 -11.95 18.43
C GLY A 80 -5.29 -11.86 19.78
N ILE A 81 -4.67 -12.48 20.80
CA ILE A 81 -5.25 -12.59 22.15
C ILE A 81 -5.53 -11.23 22.82
N ALA A 82 -4.81 -10.18 22.44
CA ALA A 82 -5.00 -8.83 22.95
C ALA A 82 -6.07 -8.01 22.17
N THR A 83 -6.59 -8.54 21.06
CA THR A 83 -7.60 -7.86 20.24
C THR A 83 -8.97 -8.00 20.89
N THR A 84 -9.68 -6.89 21.05
CA THR A 84 -11.05 -6.84 21.60
C THR A 84 -12.08 -6.63 20.50
N GLN A 85 -13.37 -6.85 20.82
CA GLN A 85 -14.47 -6.54 19.90
C GLN A 85 -14.44 -5.08 19.45
N LYS A 86 -14.12 -4.16 20.36
CA LYS A 86 -14.04 -2.72 20.08
C LYS A 86 -12.96 -2.41 19.03
N ASP A 87 -11.83 -3.12 19.06
CA ASP A 87 -10.77 -2.95 18.06
C ASP A 87 -11.23 -3.41 16.68
N LEU A 88 -12.00 -4.51 16.62
CA LEU A 88 -12.58 -5.01 15.37
C LEU A 88 -13.64 -4.06 14.81
N ASP A 89 -14.52 -3.53 15.67
CA ASP A 89 -15.52 -2.55 15.27
C ASP A 89 -14.86 -1.29 14.71
N HIS A 90 -13.82 -0.79 15.39
CA HIS A 90 -13.03 0.36 14.92
C HIS A 90 -12.36 0.08 13.56
N TYR A 91 -11.84 -1.15 13.37
CA TYR A 91 -11.28 -1.56 12.09
C TYR A 91 -12.34 -1.64 10.98
N VAL A 92 -13.55 -2.11 11.27
CA VAL A 92 -14.66 -2.13 10.29
C VAL A 92 -15.06 -0.71 9.89
N GLU A 93 -15.11 0.23 10.83
CA GLU A 93 -15.36 1.64 10.52
C GLU A 93 -14.24 2.24 9.65
N PHE A 94 -12.99 1.86 9.90
CA PHE A 94 -11.88 2.22 9.02
C PHE A 94 -12.05 1.71 7.59
N VAL A 95 -12.49 0.46 7.41
CA VAL A 95 -12.74 -0.11 6.07
C VAL A 95 -13.83 0.68 5.34
N LYS A 96 -14.89 1.08 6.04
CA LYS A 96 -15.96 1.92 5.46
C LYS A 96 -15.44 3.31 5.09
N PHE A 97 -14.69 3.93 5.99
CA PHE A 97 -14.07 5.25 5.77
C PHE A 97 -13.17 5.26 4.53
N VAL A 98 -12.25 4.29 4.42
CA VAL A 98 -11.37 4.17 3.24
C VAL A 98 -12.18 4.01 1.97
N ARG A 99 -13.25 3.20 1.97
CA ARG A 99 -14.07 3.04 0.77
C ARG A 99 -14.79 4.34 0.38
N ALA A 100 -15.28 5.10 1.35
CA ALA A 100 -15.97 6.38 1.12
C ALA A 100 -15.06 7.48 0.59
N GLU A 101 -13.82 7.57 1.08
CA GLU A 101 -12.85 8.61 0.68
C GLU A 101 -12.38 8.49 -0.78
N PHE A 102 -12.50 7.30 -1.38
CA PHE A 102 -12.10 7.02 -2.76
C PHE A 102 -13.31 6.76 -3.68
N SER A 103 -14.52 7.12 -3.22
CA SER A 103 -15.77 7.04 -3.98
C SER A 103 -15.96 8.20 -4.96
#